data_AF-A0A419H6E0-F1
#
_entry.id   AF-A0A419H6E0-F1
#
_cell.length_a   1.000
_cell.length_b   1.000
_cell.length_c   1.000
_cell.angle_alpha   90.00
_cell.angle_beta   90.00
_cell.angle_gamma   90.00
#
_symmetry.space_group_name_H-M   'P 1'
#
loop_
_entity.id
_entity.type
_entity.pdbx_description
1 polymer ?
#
loop_
_entity_poly.entity_id
_entity_poly.type
_entity_poly.pdbx_seq_one_letter_code
_entity_poly.pdbx_strand_id
1 'polypeptide(L)' 'MQKDETNKAPLLNNLTAEQRLIESLRLYFLARELKTAALKKLEPNKSEEEIEKKVKEFFIYGNS' A
#
# COMPACT_ATOMS: atom_id res chain seq x y z
N MET A 1 8.84 -30.11 4.10
CA MET A 1 8.13 -28.87 3.72
C MET A 1 7.49 -28.29 4.96
N GLN A 2 8.15 -27.33 5.61
CA GLN A 2 7.49 -26.49 6.60
C GLN A 2 6.48 -25.64 5.84
N LYS A 3 5.21 -25.66 6.27
CA LYS A 3 4.21 -24.74 5.76
C LYS A 3 4.61 -23.36 6.27
N ASP A 4 4.97 -22.45 5.38
CA ASP A 4 5.06 -21.03 5.70
C ASP A 4 3.69 -20.59 6.21
N GLU A 5 3.54 -20.52 7.53
CA GLU A 5 2.38 -19.91 8.21
C GLU A 5 2.45 -18.37 8.17
N THR A 6 3.42 -17.83 7.45
CA THR A 6 3.82 -16.43 7.37
C THR A 6 3.06 -15.65 6.28
N ASN A 7 1.75 -15.85 6.10
CA ASN A 7 0.97 -14.90 5.31
C ASN A 7 -0.55 -14.96 5.47
N LYS A 8 -1.03 -15.10 6.71
CA LYS A 8 -2.41 -14.71 7.01
C LYS A 8 -2.35 -13.28 7.52
N ALA A 9 -2.40 -12.30 6.62
CA ALA A 9 -2.89 -10.99 7.03
C ALA A 9 -4.18 -11.27 7.82
N PRO A 10 -4.30 -10.87 9.10
CA PRO A 10 -5.47 -11.18 9.88
C PRO A 10 -6.64 -10.66 9.06
N LEU A 11 -7.54 -11.57 8.65
CA LEU A 11 -8.79 -11.20 8.00
C LEU A 11 -9.35 -10.09 8.88
N LEU A 12 -9.40 -8.86 8.36
CA LEU A 12 -9.74 -7.64 9.14
C LEU A 12 -11.01 -7.86 9.97
N ASN A 13 -11.83 -8.80 9.53
CA ASN A 13 -13.02 -9.39 10.14
C ASN A 13 -12.88 -9.81 11.62
N ASN A 14 -11.70 -10.21 12.11
CA ASN A 14 -11.50 -10.65 13.51
C ASN A 14 -10.88 -9.57 14.41
N LEU A 15 -10.74 -8.34 13.93
CA LEU A 15 -10.17 -7.22 14.67
C LEU A 15 -11.26 -6.36 15.31
N THR A 16 -10.98 -5.81 16.50
CA THR A 16 -11.79 -4.70 17.04
C THR A 16 -11.73 -3.50 16.08
N ALA A 17 -12.66 -2.55 16.23
CA ALA A 17 -12.68 -1.35 15.37
C ALA A 17 -11.35 -0.59 15.42
N GLU A 18 -10.75 -0.45 16.60
CA GLU A 18 -9.46 0.22 16.80
C GLU A 18 -8.32 -0.54 16.10
N GLN A 19 -8.22 -1.85 16.32
CA GLN A 19 -7.20 -2.68 15.67
C GLN A 19 -7.36 -2.67 14.15
N ARG A 20 -8.60 -2.67 13.65
CA ARG A 20 -8.89 -2.59 12.22
C ARG A 20 -8.47 -1.25 11.64
N LEU A 21 -8.68 -0.14 12.35
CA LEU A 21 -8.23 1.17 11.91
C LEU A 21 -6.70 1.23 11.83
N ILE A 22 -6.00 0.76 12.88
CA ILE A 22 -4.54 0.70 12.92
C ILE A 22 -4.01 -0.13 11.73
N GLU A 23 -4.56 -1.32 11.52
CA GLU A 23 -4.12 -2.20 10.44
C GLU A 23 -4.44 -1.62 9.05
N SER A 24 -5.59 -0.96 8.90
CA SER A 24 -5.97 -0.31 7.64
C SER A 24 -5.03 0.85 7.31
N LEU A 25 -4.63 1.65 8.30
CA LEU A 25 -3.64 2.71 8.13
C LEU A 25 -2.27 2.14 7.74
N ARG A 26 -1.83 1.07 8.41
CA ARG A 26 -0.58 0.37 8.07
C ARG A 26 -0.58 -0.10 6.62
N LEU A 27 -1.66 -0.76 6.19
CA LEU A 27 -1.83 -1.24 4.82
C LEU A 27 -1.87 -0.09 3.81
N TYR A 28 -2.53 1.02 4.14
CA TYR A 28 -2.55 2.22 3.29
C TYR A 28 -1.14 2.77 3.03
N PHE A 29 -0.31 2.94 4.07
CA PHE A 29 1.05 3.43 3.90
C PHE A 29 1.94 2.45 3.12
N LEU A 30 1.85 1.15 3.41
CA LEU A 30 2.57 0.13 2.64
C LEU A 30 2.16 0.12 1.16
N ALA A 31 0.87 0.24 0.86
CA ALA A 31 0.39 0.30 -0.51
C ALA A 31 0.94 1.53 -1.25
N ARG A 32 1.04 2.68 -0.57
CA ARG A 32 1.66 3.89 -1.14
C ARG A 32 3.14 3.68 -1.44
N GLU A 33 3.91 3.09 -0.52
CA GLU A 33 5.33 2.78 -0.73
C GLU A 33 5.54 1.84 -1.93
N LEU A 34 4.74 0.79 -2.02
CA LEU A 34 4.77 -0.15 -3.15
C LEU A 34 4.45 0.54 -4.47
N LYS A 35 3.43 1.43 -4.49
CA LYS A 35 3.07 2.18 -5.70
C LYS A 35 4.19 3.14 -6.11
N THR A 36 4.81 3.84 -5.15
CA THR A 36 5.98 4.69 -5.40
C THR A 36 7.11 3.90 -6.03
N ALA A 37 7.48 2.75 -5.44
CA ALA A 37 8.56 1.89 -5.96
C ALA A 37 8.26 1.39 -7.37
N ALA A 38 7.01 0.98 -7.64
CA ALA A 38 6.57 0.57 -8.97
C ALA A 38 6.69 1.70 -9.98
N LEU A 39 6.23 2.91 -9.64
CA LEU A 39 6.32 4.08 -10.54
C LEU A 39 7.76 4.50 -10.81
N LYS A 40 8.65 4.48 -9.80
CA LYS A 40 10.08 4.75 -10.00
C LYS A 40 10.73 3.77 -10.98
N LYS A 41 10.31 2.50 -10.93
CA LYS A 41 10.80 1.47 -11.86
C LYS A 41 10.24 1.64 -13.28
N LEU A 42 8.96 1.99 -13.41
CA LEU A 42 8.28 2.12 -14.70
C LEU A 42 8.55 3.46 -15.39
N GLU A 43 8.82 4.51 -14.63
CA GLU A 43 8.97 5.89 -15.10
C GLU A 43 10.26 6.53 -14.53
N PRO A 44 11.46 6.00 -14.85
CA PRO A 44 12.72 6.39 -14.21
C PRO A 44 13.16 7.83 -14.49
N ASN A 45 12.61 8.46 -15.53
CA ASN A 45 12.94 9.83 -15.91
C ASN A 45 12.15 10.89 -15.14
N LYS A 46 11.20 10.48 -14.29
CA LYS A 46 10.38 11.41 -13.53
C LYS A 46 11.06 11.89 -12.28
N SER A 47 10.76 13.14 -11.93
CA SER A 47 11.18 13.67 -10.64
C SER A 47 10.41 13.01 -9.50
N GLU A 48 10.96 13.08 -8.29
CA GLU A 48 10.29 12.58 -7.09
C GLU A 48 8.92 13.24 -6.89
N GLU A 49 8.80 14.54 -7.20
CA GLU A 49 7.55 15.30 -7.08
C GLU A 49 6.48 14.80 -8.06
N GLU A 50 6.87 14.45 -9.29
CA GLU A 50 5.94 13.90 -10.28
C GLU A 50 5.47 12.49 -9.89
N ILE A 51 6.37 11.67 -9.33
CA ILE A 51 6.02 10.36 -8.79
C ILE A 51 5.06 10.51 -7.61
N GLU A 52 5.36 11.41 -6.66
CA GLU A 52 4.51 11.65 -5.50
C GLU A 52 3.12 12.14 -5.91
N LYS A 53 3.05 13.07 -6.87
CA LYS A 53 1.78 13.55 -7.43
C LYS A 53 0.96 12.40 -8.02
N LYS A 54 1.58 11.54 -8.83
CA LYS A 54 0.91 10.36 -9.39
C LYS A 54 0.42 9.40 -8.31
N VAL A 55 1.24 9.12 -7.29
CA VAL A 55 0.81 8.27 -6.17
C VAL A 55 -0.40 8.87 -5.48
N LYS A 56 -0.40 10.18 -5.19
CA LYS A 56 -1.57 10.86 -4.62
C LYS A 56 -2.81 10.71 -5.51
N GLU A 57 -2.66 10.89 -6.82
CA GLU A 57 -3.77 10.74 -7.78
C GLU A 57 -4.38 9.33 -7.75
N PHE A 58 -3.56 8.27 -7.68
CA PHE A 58 -4.04 6.88 -7.57
C PHE A 58 -4.92 6.65 -6.34
N PHE A 59 -4.54 7.21 -5.19
CA PHE A 59 -5.25 6.98 -3.92
C PHE A 59 -6.39 7.98 -3.64
N ILE A 60 -6.39 9.17 -4.27
CA ILE A 60 -7.46 10.17 -4.13
C ILE A 60 -8.59 9.91 -5.11
N TYR A 61 -8.27 9.63 -6.38
CA TYR A 61 -9.27 9.56 -7.44
C TYR A 61 -9.75 8.14 -7.75
N GLY A 62 -9.21 7.12 -7.06
CA GLY A 62 -9.67 5.73 -7.22
C GLY A 62 -9.43 5.13 -8.61
N ASN A 63 -8.54 5.72 -9.43
CA ASN A 63 -8.14 5.16 -10.72
C ASN A 63 -7.13 4.00 -10.49
N SER A 64 -7.58 2.91 -9.87
CA SER A 64 -6.86 1.64 -9.74
C SER A 64 -6.98 0.81 -11.01
#